data_AF-N9XZN1-F1
#
_entry.id   AF-N9XZN1-F1
#
_cell.length_a   1.000
_cell.length_b   1.000
_cell.length_c   1.000
_cell.angle_alpha   90.00
_cell.angle_beta   90.00
_cell.angle_gamma   90.00
#
_symmetry.space_group_name_H-M   'P 1'
#
loop_
_entity.id
_entity.type
_entity.pdbx_description
1 polymer ?
#
loop_
_entity_poly.entity_id
_entity_poly.type
_entity_poly.pdbx_seq_one_letter_code
_entity_poly.pdbx_strand_id
1 'polypeptide(L)'
;MAEFKFDAKKAFADEFRKPTKSGKLGPIVRSVKIVKDVPFKDGIDFNEGIVAKEGMVRIDIYKKEKKYFIVPVYRYHIANRIKPNKAAVASKPESEWIEMDDSYEFKFSLYKNDLIELRYEKKQGYFGYYDGCNRSTASITIEEHDSSNKYEGIGVKTGVLEFNKYEVNVLGKFYKVREGKR
;
A
#
# COMPACT_ATOMS: atom_id res chain seq x y z
N MET A 1 -4.44 31.45 -20.71
CA MET A 1 -3.63 30.22 -20.81
C MET A 1 -2.87 30.12 -22.12
N ALA A 2 -3.52 30.06 -23.29
CA ALA A 2 -2.84 29.96 -24.59
C ALA A 2 -1.81 31.08 -24.84
N GLU A 3 -2.18 32.33 -24.53
CA GLU A 3 -1.30 33.52 -24.64
C GLU A 3 -0.01 33.41 -23.81
N PHE A 4 -0.03 32.63 -22.74
CA PHE A 4 1.11 32.42 -21.84
C PHE A 4 1.74 31.04 -22.02
N LYS A 5 1.59 30.40 -23.20
CA LYS A 5 2.14 29.07 -23.52
C LYS A 5 1.76 28.01 -22.48
N PHE A 6 0.53 28.09 -21.95
CA PHE A 6 0.01 27.19 -20.91
C PHE A 6 0.78 27.21 -19.57
N ASP A 7 1.57 28.25 -19.31
CA ASP A 7 2.17 28.50 -17.99
C ASP A 7 1.13 29.14 -17.05
N ALA A 8 0.56 28.34 -16.15
CA ALA A 8 -0.46 28.79 -15.22
C ALA A 8 0.05 29.86 -14.24
N LYS A 9 1.33 29.81 -13.84
CA LYS A 9 1.88 30.80 -12.90
C LYS A 9 1.94 32.18 -13.54
N LYS A 10 2.22 32.25 -14.85
CA LYS A 10 2.20 33.51 -15.60
C LYS A 10 0.79 33.94 -15.97
N ALA A 11 -0.04 33.01 -16.43
CA ALA A 11 -1.39 33.31 -16.91
C ALA A 11 -2.34 33.82 -15.81
N PHE A 12 -2.07 33.48 -14.54
CA PHE A 12 -2.85 33.88 -13.37
C PHE A 12 -1.99 34.62 -12.34
N ALA A 13 -0.91 35.29 -12.78
CA ALA A 13 -0.11 36.14 -11.92
C ALA A 13 -0.93 37.35 -11.42
N ASP A 14 -1.73 37.91 -12.32
CA ASP A 14 -2.69 38.97 -12.03
C ASP A 14 -4.07 38.40 -11.65
N GLU A 15 -4.90 39.26 -11.06
CA GLU A 15 -6.23 38.90 -10.58
C GLU A 15 -7.16 38.43 -11.73
N PHE A 16 -7.73 37.24 -11.59
CA PHE A 16 -8.70 36.70 -12.54
C PHE A 16 -10.14 36.85 -11.99
N ARG A 17 -11.04 37.49 -12.75
CA ARG A 17 -12.43 37.72 -12.34
C ARG A 17 -13.43 37.11 -13.30
N LYS A 18 -14.60 36.72 -12.76
CA LYS A 18 -15.73 36.27 -13.58
C LYS A 18 -16.31 37.46 -14.36
N PRO A 19 -16.55 37.35 -15.67
CA PRO A 19 -17.21 38.40 -16.44
C PRO A 19 -18.68 38.56 -15.99
N THR A 20 -19.20 39.79 -16.05
CA THR A 20 -20.62 40.08 -15.79
C THR A 20 -21.29 40.67 -17.03
N LYS A 21 -22.60 40.42 -17.18
CA LYS A 21 -23.40 40.96 -18.31
C LYS A 21 -23.40 42.49 -18.37
N SER A 22 -23.22 43.15 -17.23
CA SER A 22 -23.22 44.61 -17.09
C SER A 22 -21.88 45.29 -17.38
N GLY A 23 -20.80 44.53 -17.62
CA GLY A 23 -19.44 45.06 -17.73
C GLY A 23 -18.77 45.44 -16.40
N LYS A 24 -19.52 45.40 -15.28
CA LYS A 24 -18.95 45.56 -13.93
C LYS A 24 -18.01 44.40 -13.58
N LEU A 25 -17.00 44.68 -12.75
CA LEU A 25 -16.09 43.67 -12.23
C LEU A 25 -16.85 42.63 -11.41
N GLY A 26 -16.80 41.37 -11.84
CA GLY A 26 -17.37 40.26 -11.09
C GLY A 26 -16.48 39.80 -9.93
N PRO A 27 -16.86 38.71 -9.24
CA PRO A 27 -16.06 38.13 -8.17
C PRO A 27 -14.72 37.61 -8.69
N ILE A 28 -13.70 37.68 -7.82
CA ILE A 28 -12.38 37.07 -8.04
C ILE A 28 -12.52 35.56 -8.02
N VAL A 29 -11.92 34.90 -9.00
CA VAL A 29 -11.85 33.45 -9.10
C VAL A 29 -10.47 33.01 -8.63
N ARG A 30 -10.40 32.39 -7.45
CA ARG A 30 -9.15 31.84 -6.89
C ARG A 30 -8.98 30.35 -7.17
N SER A 31 -10.09 29.63 -7.35
CA SER A 31 -10.10 28.21 -7.64
C SER A 31 -11.33 27.85 -8.46
N VAL A 32 -11.23 26.76 -9.22
CA VAL A 32 -12.32 26.15 -9.96
C VAL A 32 -12.37 24.68 -9.60
N LYS A 33 -13.58 24.12 -9.44
CA LYS A 33 -13.74 22.68 -9.22
C LYS A 33 -13.54 21.98 -10.57
N ILE A 34 -12.69 20.95 -10.58
CA ILE A 34 -12.43 20.11 -11.75
C ILE A 34 -12.99 18.72 -11.45
N VAL A 35 -13.81 18.19 -12.36
CA VAL A 35 -14.23 16.79 -12.32
C VAL A 35 -13.07 15.94 -12.81
N LYS A 36 -12.60 15.02 -11.97
CA LYS A 36 -11.52 14.08 -12.28
C LYS A 36 -11.89 12.71 -11.74
N ASP A 37 -11.44 11.67 -12.41
CA ASP A 37 -11.50 10.31 -11.89
C ASP A 37 -10.77 10.23 -10.55
N VAL A 38 -11.33 9.47 -9.62
CA VAL A 38 -10.71 9.23 -8.31
C VAL A 38 -9.34 8.58 -8.56
N PRO A 39 -8.24 9.14 -8.01
CA PRO A 39 -6.88 8.69 -8.35
C PRO A 39 -6.51 7.32 -7.76
N PHE A 40 -7.44 6.66 -7.08
CA PHE A 40 -7.28 5.36 -6.44
C PHE A 40 -8.53 4.50 -6.66
N LYS A 41 -8.34 3.18 -6.71
CA LYS A 41 -9.41 2.21 -6.94
C LYS A 41 -10.30 1.98 -5.72
N ASP A 42 -9.72 2.11 -4.52
CA ASP A 42 -10.41 1.88 -3.24
C ASP A 42 -9.98 2.96 -2.24
N GLY A 43 -10.95 3.54 -1.53
CA GLY A 43 -10.74 4.59 -0.53
C GLY A 43 -11.43 4.31 0.80
N ILE A 44 -11.41 5.29 1.68
CA ILE A 44 -12.21 5.34 2.90
C ILE A 44 -13.06 6.60 2.91
N ASP A 45 -14.28 6.50 3.41
CA ASP A 45 -15.12 7.66 3.64
C ASP A 45 -14.59 8.45 4.85
N PHE A 46 -14.38 9.75 4.65
CA PHE A 46 -13.87 10.65 5.67
C PHE A 46 -14.36 12.07 5.42
N ASN A 47 -15.02 12.68 6.41
CA ASN A 47 -15.56 14.04 6.35
C ASN A 47 -16.31 14.36 5.04
N GLU A 48 -17.31 13.53 4.69
CA GLU A 48 -18.13 13.69 3.48
C GLU A 48 -17.38 13.55 2.14
N GLY A 49 -16.10 13.16 2.19
CA GLY A 49 -15.28 12.85 1.03
C GLY A 49 -14.74 11.43 1.07
N ILE A 50 -14.03 11.06 0.00
CA ILE A 50 -13.32 9.78 -0.09
C ILE A 50 -11.83 10.09 -0.15
N VAL A 51 -11.05 9.43 0.70
CA VAL A 51 -9.58 9.58 0.75
C VAL A 51 -8.88 8.26 0.47
N ALA A 52 -7.65 8.35 -0.03
CA ALA A 52 -6.81 7.19 -0.27
C ALA A 52 -6.44 6.50 1.05
N LYS A 53 -6.32 5.17 1.02
CA LYS A 53 -5.78 4.41 2.16
C LYS A 53 -4.27 4.64 2.24
N GLU A 54 -3.84 5.31 3.29
CA GLU A 54 -2.43 5.55 3.57
C GLU A 54 -2.00 5.01 4.94
N GLY A 55 -0.69 4.99 5.17
CA GLY A 55 -0.11 4.54 6.43
C GLY A 55 -0.37 3.05 6.69
N MET A 56 0.08 2.19 5.79
CA MET A 56 0.15 0.74 6.07
C MET A 56 1.07 0.53 7.28
N VAL A 57 0.56 -0.11 8.32
CA VAL A 57 1.27 -0.35 9.59
C VAL A 57 1.98 -1.69 9.56
N ARG A 58 1.30 -2.71 9.05
CA ARG A 58 1.82 -4.07 8.91
C ARG A 58 1.06 -4.83 7.83
N ILE A 59 1.57 -5.98 7.47
CA ILE A 59 0.83 -7.00 6.72
C ILE A 59 0.70 -8.27 7.56
N ASP A 60 -0.47 -8.91 7.53
CA ASP A 60 -0.70 -10.21 8.14
C ASP A 60 -0.56 -11.30 7.06
N ILE A 61 0.29 -12.30 7.32
CA ILE A 61 0.57 -13.40 6.39
C ILE A 61 -0.24 -14.63 6.77
N TYR A 62 -0.97 -15.15 5.78
CA TYR A 62 -1.78 -16.35 5.88
C TYR A 62 -1.28 -17.44 4.94
N LYS A 63 -1.60 -18.70 5.22
CA LYS A 63 -1.24 -19.86 4.39
C LYS A 63 -2.43 -20.79 4.20
N LYS A 64 -2.60 -21.30 2.98
CA LYS A 64 -3.52 -22.40 2.63
C LYS A 64 -2.98 -23.15 1.43
N GLU A 65 -2.96 -24.49 1.48
CA GLU A 65 -2.55 -25.35 0.35
C GLU A 65 -1.24 -24.90 -0.33
N LYS A 66 -0.20 -24.64 0.48
CA LYS A 66 1.13 -24.16 0.04
C LYS A 66 1.16 -22.76 -0.61
N LYS A 67 0.06 -22.02 -0.59
CA LYS A 67 -0.01 -20.63 -1.05
C LYS A 67 0.00 -19.69 0.15
N TYR A 68 0.67 -18.55 0.00
CA TYR A 68 0.63 -17.47 0.99
C TYR A 68 -0.28 -16.33 0.55
N PHE A 69 -0.86 -15.63 1.52
CA PHE A 69 -1.83 -14.57 1.30
C PHE A 69 -1.47 -13.38 2.20
N ILE A 70 -1.60 -12.17 1.65
CA ILE A 70 -1.22 -10.93 2.33
C ILE A 70 -2.48 -10.15 2.67
N VAL A 71 -2.73 -9.88 3.95
CA VAL A 71 -3.77 -8.96 4.41
C VAL A 71 -3.12 -7.66 4.89
N PRO A 72 -3.28 -6.53 4.16
CA PRO A 72 -2.70 -5.25 4.60
C PRO A 72 -3.51 -4.62 5.73
N VAL A 73 -2.80 -4.08 6.74
CA VAL A 73 -3.39 -3.40 7.90
C VAL A 73 -2.94 -1.94 7.90
N TYR A 74 -3.90 -1.01 7.77
CA TYR A 74 -3.66 0.43 7.75
C TYR A 74 -3.94 1.09 9.10
N ARG A 75 -3.44 2.31 9.32
CA ARG A 75 -3.69 3.08 10.55
C ARG A 75 -5.17 3.23 10.87
N TYR A 76 -6.01 3.48 9.86
CA TYR A 76 -7.46 3.63 10.09
C TYR A 76 -8.11 2.34 10.60
N HIS A 77 -7.61 1.16 10.22
CA HIS A 77 -8.09 -0.10 10.78
C HIS A 77 -7.86 -0.15 12.29
N ILE A 78 -6.65 0.23 12.72
CA ILE A 78 -6.28 0.25 14.14
C ILE A 78 -7.11 1.29 14.89
N ALA A 79 -7.21 2.52 14.35
CA ALA A 79 -7.96 3.61 14.98
C ALA A 79 -9.44 3.27 15.19
N ASN A 80 -10.05 2.58 14.22
CA ASN A 80 -11.45 2.17 14.27
C ASN A 80 -11.67 0.76 14.84
N ARG A 81 -10.64 0.11 15.38
CA ARG A 81 -10.69 -1.26 15.93
C ARG A 81 -11.23 -2.31 14.94
N ILE A 82 -10.96 -2.11 13.65
CA ILE A 82 -11.30 -3.03 12.57
C ILE A 82 -10.18 -4.05 12.41
N LYS A 83 -10.52 -5.35 12.43
CA LYS A 83 -9.59 -6.43 12.07
C LYS A 83 -9.81 -6.77 10.58
N PRO A 84 -8.98 -6.26 9.65
CA PRO A 84 -9.17 -6.56 8.23
C PRO A 84 -9.01 -8.06 7.98
N ASN A 85 -9.81 -8.64 7.10
CA ASN A 85 -9.79 -10.08 6.82
C ASN A 85 -9.69 -10.40 5.32
N LYS A 86 -9.41 -9.40 4.47
CA LYS A 86 -9.33 -9.60 3.02
C LYS A 86 -7.88 -9.57 2.53
N ALA A 87 -7.46 -10.63 1.86
CA ALA A 87 -6.14 -10.75 1.27
C ALA A 87 -6.08 -10.14 -0.14
N ALA A 88 -5.02 -9.37 -0.38
CA ALA A 88 -4.81 -8.65 -1.63
C ALA A 88 -4.73 -9.60 -2.84
N VAL A 89 -5.41 -9.23 -3.92
CA VAL A 89 -5.35 -9.91 -5.21
C VAL A 89 -4.87 -8.93 -6.26
N ALA A 90 -3.84 -9.34 -7.02
CA ALA A 90 -3.23 -8.50 -8.03
C ALA A 90 -4.26 -8.00 -9.05
N SER A 91 -4.21 -6.71 -9.35
CA SER A 91 -5.05 -6.03 -10.34
C SER A 91 -6.56 -6.08 -10.08
N LYS A 92 -6.99 -6.42 -8.86
CA LYS A 92 -8.40 -6.51 -8.48
C LYS A 92 -8.79 -5.47 -7.42
N PRO A 93 -10.02 -4.93 -7.47
CA PRO A 93 -10.57 -4.08 -6.41
C PRO A 93 -10.75 -4.88 -5.12
N GLU A 94 -10.86 -4.19 -3.98
CA GLU A 94 -10.96 -4.82 -2.66
C GLU A 94 -12.26 -5.62 -2.46
N SER A 95 -13.31 -5.32 -3.22
CA SER A 95 -14.53 -6.12 -3.27
C SER A 95 -14.30 -7.54 -3.78
N GLU A 96 -13.28 -7.74 -4.63
CA GLU A 96 -12.89 -9.04 -5.20
C GLU A 96 -11.70 -9.69 -4.47
N TRP A 97 -11.26 -9.10 -3.35
CA TRP A 97 -10.21 -9.70 -2.53
C TRP A 97 -10.70 -10.94 -1.79
N ILE A 98 -9.76 -11.85 -1.49
CA ILE A 98 -10.08 -13.15 -0.90
C ILE A 98 -10.33 -12.97 0.59
N GLU A 99 -11.48 -13.40 1.08
CA GLU A 99 -11.78 -13.41 2.51
C GLU A 99 -11.01 -14.55 3.21
N MET A 100 -10.31 -14.21 4.29
CA MET A 100 -9.57 -15.15 5.14
C MET A 100 -10.52 -15.76 6.17
N ASP A 101 -11.23 -16.80 5.74
CA ASP A 101 -12.02 -17.68 6.61
C ASP A 101 -11.12 -18.59 7.50
N ASP A 102 -11.75 -19.44 8.31
CA ASP A 102 -11.06 -20.33 9.26
C ASP A 102 -10.21 -21.43 8.58
N SER A 103 -10.33 -21.62 7.27
CA SER A 103 -9.47 -22.56 6.52
C SER A 103 -8.09 -21.97 6.17
N TYR A 104 -7.88 -20.67 6.40
CA TYR A 104 -6.59 -20.01 6.22
C TYR A 104 -5.85 -19.91 7.53
N GLU A 105 -4.66 -20.49 7.55
CA GLU A 105 -3.80 -20.49 8.72
C GLU A 105 -3.02 -19.19 8.81
N PHE A 106 -3.20 -18.42 9.88
CA PHE A 106 -2.34 -17.27 10.16
C PHE A 106 -0.92 -17.72 10.53
N LYS A 107 0.09 -17.07 9.98
CA LYS A 107 1.51 -17.38 10.24
C LYS A 107 2.17 -16.36 11.15
N PHE A 108 2.23 -15.12 10.68
CA PHE A 108 2.83 -14.01 11.41
C PHE A 108 2.43 -12.68 10.76
N SER A 109 2.69 -11.58 11.47
CA SER A 109 2.62 -10.24 10.91
C SER A 109 4.02 -9.71 10.60
N LEU A 110 4.13 -8.98 9.49
CA LEU A 110 5.33 -8.25 9.10
C LEU A 110 5.13 -6.74 9.27
N TYR A 111 6.00 -6.16 10.07
CA TYR A 111 6.21 -4.73 10.22
C TYR A 111 7.45 -4.33 9.42
N LYS A 112 7.52 -3.07 9.01
CA LYS A 112 8.71 -2.52 8.34
C LYS A 112 9.97 -2.86 9.16
N ASN A 113 11.00 -3.31 8.46
CA ASN A 113 12.29 -3.79 8.99
C ASN A 113 12.25 -5.13 9.74
N ASP A 114 11.18 -5.92 9.62
CA ASP A 114 11.23 -7.33 10.03
C ASP A 114 12.17 -8.10 9.08
N LEU A 115 13.08 -8.90 9.65
CA LEU A 115 13.95 -9.78 8.87
C LEU A 115 13.16 -10.99 8.37
N ILE A 116 13.22 -11.26 7.06
CA ILE A 116 12.48 -12.35 6.43
C ILE A 116 13.34 -13.15 5.45
N GLU A 117 12.91 -14.39 5.23
CA GLU A 117 13.43 -15.26 4.19
C GLU A 117 12.29 -15.81 3.34
N LEU A 118 12.44 -15.70 2.03
CA LEU A 118 11.60 -16.34 1.05
C LEU A 118 12.42 -17.37 0.27
N ARG A 119 12.01 -18.63 0.32
CA ARG A 119 12.57 -19.69 -0.53
C ARG A 119 11.56 -20.09 -1.57
N TYR A 120 11.95 -20.10 -2.83
CA TYR A 120 11.11 -20.57 -3.93
C TYR A 120 11.50 -21.97 -4.38
N GLU A 121 10.56 -22.69 -4.97
CA GLU A 121 10.80 -24.04 -5.51
C GLU A 121 11.72 -24.03 -6.75
N LYS A 122 11.64 -22.98 -7.58
CA LYS A 122 12.23 -22.96 -8.93
C LYS A 122 13.11 -21.74 -9.25
N LYS A 123 13.25 -20.80 -8.32
CA LYS A 123 14.02 -19.57 -8.53
C LYS A 123 14.77 -19.16 -7.28
N GLN A 124 15.70 -18.21 -7.43
CA GLN A 124 16.44 -17.63 -6.32
C GLN A 124 15.48 -17.07 -5.25
N GLY A 125 15.78 -17.39 -3.99
CA GLY A 125 15.10 -16.82 -2.83
C GLY A 125 15.56 -15.41 -2.50
N TYR A 126 14.96 -14.83 -1.46
CA TYR A 126 15.38 -13.54 -0.89
C TYR A 126 15.60 -13.70 0.60
N PHE A 127 16.60 -13.00 1.12
CA PHE A 127 16.85 -12.88 2.55
C PHE A 127 17.20 -11.43 2.85
N GLY A 128 16.43 -10.78 3.72
CA GLY A 128 16.59 -9.36 3.99
C GLY A 128 15.42 -8.77 4.76
N TYR A 129 15.42 -7.46 4.91
CA TYR A 129 14.44 -6.73 5.68
C TYR A 129 13.23 -6.35 4.83
N TYR A 130 12.03 -6.65 5.35
CA TYR A 130 10.78 -6.22 4.73
C TYR A 130 10.66 -4.69 4.76
N ASP A 131 10.58 -4.06 3.59
CA ASP A 131 10.47 -2.60 3.48
C ASP A 131 9.03 -2.13 3.26
N GLY A 132 8.22 -2.90 2.54
CA GLY A 132 6.84 -2.53 2.23
C GLY A 132 6.07 -3.54 1.40
N CYS A 133 4.79 -3.26 1.19
CA CYS A 133 3.90 -4.07 0.35
C CYS A 133 3.15 -3.20 -0.65
N ASN A 134 3.11 -3.66 -1.90
CA ASN A 134 2.24 -3.10 -2.92
C ASN A 134 0.94 -3.90 -2.97
N ARG A 135 -0.15 -3.29 -2.47
CA ARG A 135 -1.49 -3.89 -2.45
C ARG A 135 -2.03 -4.21 -3.84
N SER A 136 -1.64 -3.44 -4.86
CA SER A 136 -2.19 -3.56 -6.22
C SER A 136 -1.66 -4.79 -6.95
N THR A 137 -0.45 -5.23 -6.59
CA THR A 137 0.23 -6.40 -7.16
C THR A 137 0.29 -7.58 -6.18
N ALA A 138 -0.16 -7.38 -4.93
CA ALA A 138 -0.03 -8.33 -3.83
C ALA A 138 1.43 -8.83 -3.67
N SER A 139 2.38 -7.91 -3.79
CA SER A 139 3.82 -8.17 -3.70
C SER A 139 4.45 -7.41 -2.54
N ILE A 140 5.64 -7.84 -2.13
CA ILE A 140 6.43 -7.18 -1.11
C ILE A 140 7.73 -6.60 -1.70
N THR A 141 8.36 -5.75 -0.91
CA THR A 141 9.70 -5.21 -1.15
C THR A 141 10.63 -5.67 -0.04
N ILE A 142 11.82 -6.13 -0.42
CA ILE A 142 12.86 -6.57 0.50
C ILE A 142 14.13 -5.76 0.23
N GLU A 143 14.76 -5.29 1.29
CA GLU A 143 16.04 -4.58 1.25
C GLU A 143 17.12 -5.43 1.93
N GLU A 144 18.31 -5.48 1.35
CA GLU A 144 19.45 -6.19 1.95
C GLU A 144 19.96 -5.47 3.20
N HIS A 145 20.62 -6.22 4.09
CA HIS A 145 21.07 -5.72 5.39
C HIS A 145 22.06 -4.55 5.35
N ASP A 146 22.78 -4.40 4.24
CA ASP A 146 23.76 -3.34 3.98
C ASP A 146 23.20 -2.26 3.04
N SER A 147 21.90 -2.31 2.72
CA SER A 147 21.22 -1.43 1.77
C SER A 147 21.85 -1.42 0.37
N SER A 148 22.66 -2.42 0.02
CA SER A 148 23.31 -2.49 -1.30
C SER A 148 22.29 -2.78 -2.41
N ASN A 149 21.25 -3.55 -2.11
CA ASN A 149 20.17 -3.86 -3.03
C ASN A 149 18.79 -3.72 -2.39
N LYS A 150 17.84 -3.32 -3.24
CA LYS A 150 16.42 -3.25 -2.94
C LYS A 150 15.62 -3.96 -4.04
N TYR A 151 14.86 -4.97 -3.64
CA TYR A 151 14.10 -5.83 -4.54
C TYR A 151 12.60 -5.54 -4.39
N GLU A 152 12.00 -5.02 -5.45
CA GLU A 152 10.57 -4.70 -5.51
C GLU A 152 9.79 -5.76 -6.29
N GLY A 153 8.47 -5.80 -6.11
CA GLY A 153 7.61 -6.69 -6.91
C GLY A 153 7.73 -8.18 -6.56
N ILE A 154 8.21 -8.51 -5.37
CA ILE A 154 8.39 -9.90 -4.94
C ILE A 154 7.02 -10.54 -4.63
N GLY A 155 6.57 -11.43 -5.52
CA GLY A 155 5.33 -12.19 -5.32
C GLY A 155 5.50 -13.31 -4.28
N VAL A 156 4.58 -13.40 -3.33
CA VAL A 156 4.63 -14.40 -2.23
C VAL A 156 3.60 -15.51 -2.35
N LYS A 157 2.65 -15.42 -3.30
CA LYS A 157 1.47 -16.29 -3.33
C LYS A 157 1.79 -17.73 -3.76
N THR A 158 2.51 -17.90 -4.86
CA THR A 158 2.72 -19.20 -5.50
C THR A 158 4.21 -19.53 -5.63
N GLY A 159 4.53 -20.82 -5.60
CA GLY A 159 5.90 -21.31 -5.76
C GLY A 159 6.84 -20.98 -4.60
N VAL A 160 6.32 -20.46 -3.48
CA VAL A 160 7.07 -20.22 -2.24
C VAL A 160 7.06 -21.51 -1.41
N LEU A 161 8.24 -22.10 -1.25
CA LEU A 161 8.46 -23.28 -0.42
C LEU A 161 8.38 -22.91 1.07
N GLU A 162 9.14 -21.87 1.45
CA GLU A 162 9.20 -21.37 2.82
C GLU A 162 9.09 -19.85 2.85
N PHE A 163 8.31 -19.34 3.80
CA PHE A 163 8.25 -17.93 4.15
C PHE A 163 8.46 -17.82 5.66
N ASN A 164 9.66 -17.39 6.04
CA ASN A 164 10.10 -17.36 7.43
C ASN A 164 10.29 -15.91 7.90
N LYS A 165 9.90 -15.62 9.13
CA LYS A 165 10.21 -14.39 9.86
C LYS A 165 11.29 -14.67 10.90
N TYR A 166 12.17 -13.70 11.11
CA TYR A 166 13.25 -13.76 12.09
C TYR A 166 13.22 -12.53 13.00
N GLU A 167 13.61 -12.73 14.26
CA GLU A 167 13.96 -11.65 15.18
C GLU A 167 15.47 -11.50 15.23
N VAL A 168 15.94 -10.26 15.18
CA VAL A 168 17.37 -9.93 15.20
C VAL A 168 17.68 -9.19 16.48
N ASN A 169 18.70 -9.63 17.21
CA ASN A 169 19.16 -8.90 18.38
C ASN A 169 20.09 -7.74 18.01
N VAL A 170 20.45 -6.92 19.00
CA VAL A 170 21.31 -5.74 18.80
C VAL A 170 22.72 -6.06 18.27
N LEU A 171 23.15 -7.32 18.32
CA LEU A 171 24.43 -7.80 17.82
C LEU A 171 24.33 -8.45 16.43
N GLY A 172 23.15 -8.44 15.81
CA GLY A 172 22.92 -9.04 14.49
C GLY A 172 22.70 -10.56 14.49
N LYS A 173 22.63 -11.22 15.66
CA LYS A 173 22.23 -12.63 15.72
C LYS A 173 20.73 -12.73 15.54
N PHE A 174 20.29 -13.64 14.67
CA PHE A 174 18.89 -13.80 14.34
C PHE A 174 18.34 -15.18 14.70
N TYR A 175 17.05 -15.21 15.05
CA TYR A 175 16.34 -16.39 15.50
C TYR A 175 15.00 -16.50 14.78
N LYS A 176 14.66 -17.71 14.30
CA LYS A 176 13.41 -17.93 13.58
C LYS A 176 12.23 -17.77 14.53
N VAL A 177 11.27 -16.92 14.15
CA VAL A 177 10.04 -16.69 14.90
C VAL A 177 9.10 -17.88 14.70
N ARG A 178 8.52 -18.38 15.81
CA ARG A 178 7.49 -19.41 15.76
C ARG A 178 6.16 -18.78 15.34
N GLU A 179 5.32 -19.59 14.69
CA GLU A 179 3.99 -19.15 14.27
C GLU A 179 3.17 -18.68 15.48
N GLY A 180 2.54 -17.50 15.33
CA GLY A 180 1.80 -16.83 16.39
C GLY A 180 0.28 -17.02 16.25
N LYS A 181 -0.47 -16.52 17.24
CA LYS A 181 -1.93 -16.32 17.11
C LYS A 181 -2.21 -14.88 16.69
N ARG A 182 -3.27 -14.68 15.91
CA ARG A 182 -3.66 -13.37 15.38
C ARG A 182 -4.60 -12.57 16.27
#